data_AF-A0A3B8JTV1-F1
#
_entry.id   AF-A0A3B8JTV1-F1
#
_cell.length_a   1.000
_cell.length_b   1.000
_cell.length_c   1.000
_cell.angle_alpha   90.00
_cell.angle_beta   90.00
_cell.angle_gamma   90.00
#
_symmetry.space_group_name_H-M   'P 1'
#
loop_
_entity.id
_entity.type
_entity.pdbx_description
1 polymer ?
#
loop_
_entity_poly.entity_id
_entity_poly.type
_entity_poly.pdbx_seq_one_letter_code
_entity_poly.pdbx_strand_id
1 'polypeptide(L)' 'MDALSKDDDVLAFAVSHDRAVITINRFNFVRLHRLQPDHSGIIVCSDDPDRNQMAVRINEAISAKEILRGKLIRVNRPSK' A
#
# COMPACT_ATOMS: atom_id res chain seq x y z
N MET A 1 10.43 24.90 -5.50
CA MET A 1 11.06 23.61 -5.14
C MET A 1 10.01 22.86 -4.36
N ASP A 2 9.18 22.11 -5.08
CA ASP A 2 8.08 21.37 -4.48
C ASP A 2 8.70 20.25 -3.66
N ALA A 3 8.62 20.37 -2.33
CA ALA A 3 8.98 19.28 -1.45
C ALA A 3 7.98 18.16 -1.75
N LEU A 4 8.44 17.11 -2.46
CA LEU A 4 7.74 15.84 -2.50
C LEU A 4 7.38 15.49 -1.06
N SER A 5 6.11 15.18 -0.82
CA SER A 5 5.70 14.75 0.52
C SER A 5 6.48 13.48 0.86
N LYS A 6 6.78 13.22 2.15
CA LYS A 6 7.52 12.01 2.56
C LYS A 6 6.94 10.71 1.98
N ASP A 7 5.63 10.69 1.69
CA ASP A 7 4.96 9.55 1.08
C ASP A 7 5.30 9.37 -0.41
N ASP A 8 5.53 10.46 -1.13
CA ASP A 8 5.90 10.44 -2.55
C ASP A 8 7.33 9.87 -2.70
N ASP A 9 8.25 10.26 -1.81
CA ASP A 9 9.62 9.70 -1.76
C ASP A 9 9.61 8.21 -1.42
N VAL A 10 8.76 7.78 -0.49
CA VAL A 10 8.57 6.36 -0.16
C VAL A 10 8.05 5.59 -1.38
N LEU A 11 7.07 6.13 -2.10
CA LEU A 11 6.55 5.48 -3.31
C LEU A 11 7.63 5.43 -4.40
N ALA A 12 8.35 6.52 -4.64
CA ALA A 12 9.43 6.57 -5.62
C ALA A 12 10.56 5.57 -5.29
N PHE A 13 10.94 5.47 -4.02
CA PHE A 13 11.90 4.46 -3.55
C PHE A 13 11.38 3.04 -3.78
N ALA A 14 10.11 2.77 -3.50
CA ALA A 14 9.54 1.44 -3.72
C ALA A 14 9.52 1.08 -5.21
N VAL A 15 9.13 2.04 -6.08
CA VAL A 15 9.11 1.87 -7.54
C VAL A 15 10.52 1.60 -8.08
N SER A 16 11.53 2.33 -7.63
CA SER A 16 12.91 2.13 -8.09
C SER A 16 13.50 0.76 -7.74
N HIS A 17 12.90 0.05 -6.79
CA HIS A 17 13.30 -1.30 -6.37
C HIS A 17 12.32 -2.39 -6.82
N ASP A 18 11.32 -2.04 -7.63
CA ASP A 18 10.22 -2.92 -8.04
C ASP A 18 9.46 -3.56 -6.86
N ARG A 19 9.19 -2.77 -5.81
CA ARG A 19 8.54 -3.23 -4.58
C ARG A 19 7.18 -2.57 -4.38
N ALA A 20 6.24 -3.34 -3.85
CA ALA A 20 4.97 -2.79 -3.36
C ALA A 20 5.16 -2.10 -1.99
N VAL A 21 4.34 -1.09 -1.72
CA VAL A 21 4.29 -0.40 -0.42
C VAL A 21 3.18 -0.98 0.44
N ILE A 22 3.45 -1.25 1.72
CA ILE A 22 2.44 -1.52 2.75
C ILE A 22 2.41 -0.33 3.71
N THR A 23 1.23 0.23 3.99
CA THR A 23 1.11 1.45 4.81
C THR A 23 -0.22 1.55 5.56
N ILE A 24 -0.19 2.14 6.75
CA ILE A 24 -1.39 2.59 7.49
C ILE A 24 -1.86 3.99 7.07
N ASN A 25 -1.04 4.74 6.31
CA ASN A 25 -1.36 6.08 5.81
C ASN A 25 -2.28 6.00 4.58
N ARG A 26 -3.53 5.58 4.81
CA ARG A 26 -4.48 5.27 3.73
C ARG A 26 -4.76 6.48 2.83
N PHE A 27 -4.92 7.67 3.40
CA PHE A 27 -5.46 8.81 2.66
C PHE A 27 -4.44 9.32 1.63
N ASN A 28 -3.18 9.47 2.04
CA ASN A 28 -2.14 9.96 1.15
C ASN A 28 -1.81 8.94 0.06
N PHE A 29 -1.73 7.65 0.39
CA PHE A 29 -1.41 6.62 -0.59
C PHE A 29 -2.57 6.31 -1.56
N VAL A 30 -3.83 6.50 -1.14
CA VAL A 30 -4.97 6.47 -2.07
C VAL A 30 -4.89 7.64 -3.06
N ARG A 31 -4.47 8.83 -2.61
CA ARG A 31 -4.23 9.97 -3.50
C ARG A 31 -3.07 9.70 -4.44
N LEU A 32 -1.96 9.19 -3.94
CA LEU A 32 -0.77 8.88 -4.73
C LEU A 32 -1.03 7.82 -5.79
N HIS A 33 -1.78 6.76 -5.48
CA HIS A 33 -2.21 5.77 -6.46
C HIS A 33 -2.89 6.41 -7.69
N ARG A 34 -3.70 7.46 -7.49
CA ARG A 34 -4.39 8.16 -8.59
C ARG A 34 -3.45 9.08 -9.38
N LEU A 35 -2.48 9.70 -8.71
CA LEU A 35 -1.52 10.62 -9.32
C LEU A 35 -0.37 9.91 -10.03
N GLN A 36 0.03 8.75 -9.53
CA GLN A 36 1.16 7.96 -10.00
C GLN A 36 0.71 6.49 -10.20
N PRO A 37 -0.03 6.19 -11.28
CA PRO A 37 -0.58 4.84 -11.49
C PRO A 37 0.49 3.78 -11.84
N ASP A 38 1.68 4.20 -12.29
CA ASP A 38 2.81 3.29 -12.53
C ASP A 38 3.61 3.06 -11.25
N HIS A 39 3.17 2.09 -10.45
CA HIS A 39 3.84 1.64 -9.25
C HIS A 39 3.80 0.11 -9.12
N SER A 40 4.72 -0.50 -8.37
CA SER A 40 4.75 -1.96 -8.21
C SER A 40 3.66 -2.52 -7.26
N GLY A 41 2.92 -1.65 -6.57
CA GLY A 41 1.72 -1.99 -5.81
C GLY A 41 1.57 -1.13 -4.56
N ILE A 42 0.34 -0.87 -4.13
CA ILE A 42 0.05 -0.14 -2.89
C ILE A 42 -0.95 -0.95 -2.07
N ILE A 43 -0.59 -1.28 -0.84
CA ILE A 43 -1.41 -1.98 0.13
C ILE A 43 -1.66 -1.03 1.29
N VAL A 44 -2.90 -0.54 1.40
CA VAL A 44 -3.33 0.27 2.54
C VAL A 44 -4.03 -0.64 3.54
N CYS A 45 -3.51 -0.70 4.77
CA CYS A 45 -4.06 -1.52 5.84
C CYS A 45 -4.64 -0.67 6.98
N SER A 46 -5.59 -1.23 7.72
CA SER A 46 -6.04 -0.63 8.98
C SER A 46 -4.92 -0.70 10.02
N ASP A 47 -4.88 0.30 10.91
CA ASP A 47 -4.10 0.17 12.14
C ASP A 47 -4.83 -0.81 13.08
N ASP A 48 -4.28 -2.01 13.20
CA ASP A 48 -4.85 -3.12 13.95
C ASP A 48 -3.87 -3.52 15.08
N PRO A 49 -4.33 -3.52 16.34
CA PRO A 49 -3.52 -4.00 17.46
C PRO A 49 -3.03 -5.44 17.28
N ASP A 50 -3.81 -6.29 16.59
CA ASP A 50 -3.39 -7.64 16.23
C ASP A 50 -2.62 -7.63 14.90
N ARG A 51 -1.33 -7.27 15.01
CA ARG A 51 -0.42 -7.20 13.86
C ARG A 51 -0.23 -8.55 13.16
N ASN A 52 -0.31 -9.65 13.91
CA ASN A 52 -0.15 -10.99 13.34
C ASN A 52 -1.34 -11.34 12.45
N GLN A 53 -2.56 -11.11 12.92
CA GLN A 53 -3.74 -11.31 12.07
C GLN A 53 -3.79 -10.34 10.90
N MET A 54 -3.35 -9.09 11.06
CA MET A 54 -3.26 -8.16 9.93
C MET A 54 -2.25 -8.66 8.88
N ALA A 55 -1.09 -9.19 9.29
CA ALA A 55 -0.11 -9.75 8.38
C ALA A 55 -0.67 -10.95 7.59
N VAL A 56 -1.40 -11.85 8.25
CA VAL A 56 -2.09 -12.97 7.59
C VAL A 56 -3.06 -12.47 6.53
N ARG A 57 -3.89 -11.46 6.85
CA ARG A 57 -4.87 -10.89 5.91
C ARG A 57 -4.23 -10.18 4.74
N ILE A 58 -3.12 -9.47 4.98
CA ILE A 58 -2.34 -8.86 3.90
C ILE A 58 -1.84 -9.96 2.97
N ASN A 59 -1.25 -11.03 3.53
CA ASN A 59 -0.76 -12.16 2.76
C ASN A 59 -1.86 -12.83 1.93
N GLU A 60 -3.03 -13.09 2.51
CA GLU A 60 -4.20 -13.63 1.80
C GLU A 60 -4.65 -12.71 0.65
N ALA A 61 -4.76 -11.40 0.92
CA ALA A 61 -5.21 -10.41 -0.06
C ALA A 61 -4.27 -10.28 -1.26
N ILE A 62 -2.95 -10.38 -1.05
CA ILE A 62 -1.97 -10.30 -2.13
C ILE A 62 -1.76 -11.65 -2.84
N SER A 63 -1.85 -12.78 -2.12
CA SER A 63 -1.71 -14.12 -2.70
C SER A 63 -2.83 -14.45 -3.67
N ALA A 64 -4.02 -13.85 -3.47
CA ALA A 64 -5.14 -13.95 -4.39
C ALA A 64 -4.97 -13.14 -5.69
N LYS A 65 -3.83 -12.48 -5.90
CA LYS A 65 -3.55 -11.65 -7.09
C LYS A 65 -2.30 -12.16 -7.79
N GLU A 66 -2.40 -12.41 -9.10
CA GLU A 66 -1.25 -12.80 -9.92
C GLU A 66 -0.20 -11.68 -10.06
N ILE A 67 -0.64 -10.42 -10.10
CA ILE A 67 0.22 -9.24 -10.30
C ILE A 67 -0.27 -8.11 -9.38
N LEU A 68 0.67 -7.40 -8.73
CA LEU A 68 0.37 -6.26 -7.85
C LEU A 68 0.60 -4.88 -8.50
N ARG A 69 1.35 -4.83 -9.60
CA ARG A 69 1.66 -3.60 -10.33
C ARG A 69 0.40 -2.83 -10.69
N GLY A 70 0.42 -1.53 -10.42
CA GLY A 70 -0.69 -0.60 -10.63
C GLY A 70 -1.91 -0.82 -9.75
N LYS A 71 -1.89 -1.77 -8.78
CA LYS A 71 -3.05 -2.07 -7.93
C LYS A 71 -2.98 -1.37 -6.58
N LEU A 72 -4.14 -0.86 -6.17
CA LEU A 72 -4.41 -0.41 -4.81
C LEU A 72 -5.24 -1.47 -4.10
N ILE A 73 -4.65 -2.13 -3.10
CA ILE A 73 -5.27 -3.17 -2.29
C ILE A 73 -5.62 -2.59 -0.93
N ARG A 74 -6.86 -2.77 -0.48
CA ARG A 74 -7.34 -2.32 0.82
C ARG A 74 -7.53 -3.51 1.74
N VAL A 75 -6.84 -3.53 2.88
CA VAL A 75 -6.95 -4.59 3.89
C VAL A 75 -7.50 -3.98 5.18
N ASN A 76 -8.74 -4.31 5.50
CA ASN A 76 -9.42 -3.73 6.66
C ASN A 76 -9.37 -4.68 7.87
N ARG A 77 -9.31 -4.10 9.07
CA ARG A 77 -9.60 -4.84 10.31
C ARG A 77 -11.04 -5.38 10.24
N PRO A 78 -11.37 -6.48 10.94
CA PRO A 78 -12.70 -7.05 10.86
C PRO A 78 -13.71 -6.07 11.44
N SER A 79 -14.89 -5.99 10.84
CA SER A 79 -16.02 -5.35 11.52
C SER A 79 -16.34 -6.16 12.78
N LYS A 80 -16.58 -5.46 13.89
CA LYS A 80 -17.17 -6.11 15.08
C LYS A 80 -18.55 -6.66 14.75
#